data_AF-A0A7S4BYB2-F1
#
_entry.id   AF-A0A7S4BYB2-F1
#
_cell.length_a   1.000
_cell.length_b   1.000
_cell.length_c   1.000
_cell.angle_alpha   90.00
_cell.angle_beta   90.00
_cell.angle_gamma   90.00
#
_symmetry.space_group_name_H-M   'P 1'
#
loop_
_entity.id
_entity.type
_entity.pdbx_description
1 polymer ?
#
loop_
_entity_poly.entity_id
_entity_poly.type
_entity_poly.pdbx_seq_one_letter_code
_entity_poly.pdbx_strand_id
1 'polypeptide(L)'
;RTMGDVFKGLASSGSWGCFDEFNRLVPEVLSVCSVQYKAVLDAMRANADSFTDDGAEYRLHPHGCMSFITMNPGYLGRAELPESLKVLFRPVTVMVPDMPMIMENMLMAEGYQSASILSKKFFTLYRLLDDLLSKQLHYDWGLRAVKSVLVQAGRFKRGEPDKPESGLLMRALRDFN
;
A
#
# COMPACT_ATOMS: atom_id res chain seq x y z
N ARG A 1 10.31 22.53 3.04
CA ARG A 1 10.97 21.25 3.40
C ARG A 1 10.99 20.42 2.15
N THR A 2 12.18 20.11 1.65
CA THR A 2 12.35 19.41 0.38
C THR A 2 12.45 17.90 0.62
N MET A 3 12.21 17.10 -0.42
CA MET A 3 12.43 15.65 -0.35
C MET A 3 13.90 15.28 -0.07
N GLY A 4 14.85 16.11 -0.50
CA GLY A 4 16.26 15.98 -0.16
C GLY A 4 16.53 16.01 1.34
N ASP A 5 15.87 16.91 2.06
CA ASP A 5 15.98 16.99 3.53
C ASP A 5 15.51 15.69 4.19
N VAL A 6 14.50 15.04 3.62
CA VAL A 6 14.00 13.75 4.12
C VAL A 6 15.02 12.64 3.88
N PHE A 7 15.61 12.55 2.67
CA PHE A 7 16.64 11.54 2.40
C PHE A 7 17.89 11.75 3.26
N LYS A 8 18.29 13.01 3.51
CA LYS A 8 19.37 13.34 4.46
C LYS A 8 19.05 12.87 5.86
N GLY A 9 17.82 13.11 6.31
CA GLY A 9 17.32 12.64 7.59
C GLY A 9 17.40 11.12 7.71
N LEU A 10 16.87 10.39 6.72
CA LEU A 10 16.91 8.92 6.67
C LEU A 10 18.35 8.40 6.68
N ALA A 11 19.23 8.99 5.88
CA ALA A 11 20.63 8.62 5.79
C ALA A 11 21.38 8.85 7.11
N SER A 12 21.13 9.98 7.77
CA SER A 12 21.79 10.33 9.04
C SER A 12 21.28 9.53 10.22
N SER A 13 19.99 9.17 10.23
CA SER A 13 19.36 8.42 11.32
C SER A 13 19.41 6.91 11.13
N GLY A 14 19.72 6.43 9.92
CA GLY A 14 19.65 5.02 9.56
C GLY A 14 18.23 4.48 9.44
N SER A 15 17.24 5.36 9.26
CA SER A 15 15.82 5.00 9.20
C SER A 15 15.40 4.54 7.82
N TRP A 16 14.27 3.83 7.75
CA TRP A 16 13.64 3.46 6.49
C TRP A 16 12.43 4.35 6.22
N GLY A 17 12.29 4.82 4.98
CA GLY A 17 11.16 5.63 4.53
C GLY A 17 10.31 4.89 3.51
N CYS A 18 8.99 4.95 3.64
CA CYS A 18 8.06 4.50 2.61
C CYS A 18 7.23 5.70 2.14
N PHE A 19 7.37 6.05 0.87
CA PHE A 19 6.71 7.19 0.26
C PHE A 19 5.56 6.71 -0.61
N ASP A 20 4.36 6.87 -0.07
CA ASP A 20 3.15 6.51 -0.79
C ASP A 20 2.86 7.53 -1.90
N GLU A 21 2.33 7.06 -3.03
CA GLU A 21 1.88 7.91 -4.13
C GLU A 21 2.98 8.82 -4.70
N PHE A 22 4.23 8.34 -4.73
CA PHE A 22 5.41 9.15 -5.05
C PHE A 22 5.33 9.84 -6.42
N ASN A 23 4.61 9.21 -7.35
CA ASN A 23 4.36 9.72 -8.69
C ASN A 23 3.34 10.87 -8.77
N ARG A 24 2.87 11.42 -7.64
CA ARG A 24 2.10 12.69 -7.58
C ARG A 24 2.98 13.93 -7.58
N LEU A 25 4.27 13.78 -7.29
CA LEU A 25 5.19 14.91 -7.30
C LEU A 25 5.42 15.40 -8.73
N VAL A 26 5.65 16.71 -8.86
CA VAL A 26 5.97 17.31 -10.16
C VAL A 26 7.32 16.78 -10.67
N PRO A 27 7.46 16.54 -11.99
CA PRO A 27 8.67 15.93 -12.57
C PRO A 27 9.98 16.64 -12.20
N GLU A 28 9.96 17.96 -12.07
CA GLU A 28 11.12 18.78 -11.69
C GLU A 28 11.63 18.41 -10.30
N VAL A 29 10.73 18.20 -9.35
CA VAL A 29 11.07 17.75 -8.00
C VAL A 29 11.63 16.33 -8.03
N LEU A 30 11.04 15.43 -8.82
CA LEU A 30 11.52 14.05 -8.96
C LEU A 30 12.96 13.98 -9.53
N SER A 31 13.30 14.88 -10.46
CA SER A 31 14.64 14.97 -11.02
C SER A 31 15.67 15.37 -9.97
N VAL A 32 15.38 16.40 -9.16
CA VAL A 32 16.27 16.82 -8.05
C VAL A 32 16.41 15.71 -7.00
N CYS A 33 15.31 15.04 -6.66
CA CYS A 33 15.32 13.89 -5.75
C CYS A 33 16.27 12.77 -6.23
N SER A 34 16.36 12.56 -7.54
CA SER A 34 17.21 11.52 -8.11
C SER A 34 18.69 11.78 -7.82
N VAL A 35 19.15 13.03 -7.93
CA VAL A 35 20.53 13.40 -7.64
C VAL A 35 20.84 13.23 -6.15
N GLN A 36 19.94 13.72 -5.30
CA GLN A 36 20.11 13.69 -3.85
C GLN A 36 20.11 12.26 -3.29
N TYR A 37 19.17 11.42 -3.74
CA TYR A 37 19.11 10.03 -3.30
C TYR A 37 20.27 9.20 -3.87
N LYS A 38 20.71 9.50 -5.10
CA LYS A 38 21.90 8.85 -5.69
C LYS A 38 23.14 9.12 -4.84
N ALA A 39 23.36 10.34 -4.36
CA ALA A 39 24.50 10.68 -3.51
C ALA A 39 24.55 9.80 -2.24
N VAL A 40 23.40 9.61 -1.58
CA VAL A 40 23.26 8.71 -0.43
C VAL A 40 23.61 7.26 -0.81
N LEU A 41 23.03 6.75 -1.91
CA LEU A 41 23.26 5.38 -2.36
C LEU A 41 24.71 5.11 -2.77
N ASP A 42 25.38 6.08 -3.41
CA ASP A 42 26.78 5.95 -3.80
C ASP A 42 27.69 5.89 -2.57
N ALA A 43 27.45 6.74 -1.56
CA ALA A 43 28.18 6.68 -0.29
C ALA A 43 27.97 5.36 0.44
N MET A 44 26.74 4.84 0.46
CA MET A 44 26.44 3.52 1.01
C MET A 44 27.19 2.40 0.26
N ARG A 45 27.23 2.44 -1.08
CA ARG A 45 27.96 1.45 -1.89
C ARG A 45 29.47 1.52 -1.68
N ALA A 46 30.00 2.71 -1.41
CA ALA A 46 31.42 2.94 -1.12
C ALA A 46 31.81 2.59 0.33
N ASN A 47 30.84 2.22 1.18
CA ASN A 47 31.03 2.07 2.63
C ASN A 47 31.65 3.33 3.27
N ALA A 48 31.22 4.51 2.83
CA ALA A 48 31.66 5.78 3.39
C ALA A 48 30.93 6.11 4.70
N ASP A 49 31.55 6.92 5.56
CA ASP A 49 30.93 7.40 6.81
C ASP A 49 30.12 8.70 6.61
N SER A 50 30.22 9.32 5.44
CA SER A 50 29.57 10.58 5.08
C SER A 50 29.26 10.64 3.58
N PHE A 51 28.40 11.58 3.20
CA PHE A 51 28.09 11.90 1.82
C PHE A 51 27.95 13.41 1.66
N THR A 52 28.20 13.91 0.44
CA THR A 52 28.07 15.33 0.12
C THR A 52 26.81 15.57 -0.71
N ASP A 53 26.01 16.55 -0.32
CA ASP A 53 24.89 17.06 -1.11
C ASP A 53 24.92 18.59 -1.10
N ASP A 54 24.86 19.19 -2.30
CA ASP A 54 24.91 20.65 -2.50
C ASP A 54 26.08 21.34 -1.77
N GLY A 55 27.26 20.71 -1.79
CA GLY A 55 28.48 21.23 -1.15
C GLY A 55 28.54 21.09 0.37
N ALA A 56 27.49 20.57 1.02
CA ALA A 56 27.48 20.27 2.45
C ALA A 56 27.71 18.77 2.70
N GLU A 57 28.52 18.47 3.72
CA GLU A 57 28.79 17.10 4.15
C GLU A 57 27.77 16.66 5.23
N TYR A 58 27.23 15.46 5.06
CA TYR A 58 26.26 14.85 5.97
C TYR A 58 26.77 13.48 6.41
N ARG A 59 26.58 13.16 7.68
CA ARG A 59 26.93 11.85 8.22
C ARG A 59 26.02 10.76 7.63
N LEU A 60 26.62 9.64 7.23
CA LEU A 60 25.89 8.43 6.89
C LEU A 60 25.85 7.52 8.11
N HIS A 61 24.67 6.99 8.42
CA HIS A 61 24.53 6.03 9.52
C HIS A 61 25.24 4.71 9.17
N PRO A 62 25.99 4.06 10.08
CA PRO A 62 26.77 2.86 9.79
C PRO A 62 25.96 1.67 9.24
N HIS A 63 24.68 1.59 9.59
CA HIS A 63 23.76 0.56 9.09
C HIS A 63 23.06 0.93 7.77
N GLY A 64 23.37 2.10 7.21
CA GLY A 64 22.71 2.64 6.02
C GLY A 64 21.25 3.01 6.26
N CYS A 65 20.55 3.29 5.17
CA CYS A 65 19.12 3.63 5.16
C CYS A 65 18.41 2.96 3.99
N MET A 66 17.08 3.02 3.94
CA MET A 66 16.33 2.53 2.77
C MET A 66 15.15 3.44 2.45
N SER A 67 14.86 3.61 1.17
CA SER A 67 13.63 4.26 0.72
C SER A 67 12.83 3.32 -0.18
N PHE A 68 11.53 3.28 0.07
CA PHE A 68 10.52 2.58 -0.73
C PHE A 68 9.58 3.62 -1.30
N ILE A 69 9.15 3.41 -2.54
CA ILE A 69 8.18 4.26 -3.20
C ILE A 69 7.03 3.40 -3.70
N THR A 70 5.81 3.89 -3.59
CA THR A 70 4.67 3.31 -4.31
C THR A 70 4.31 4.23 -5.47
N MET A 71 3.85 3.62 -6.55
CA MET A 71 3.33 4.33 -7.71
C MET A 71 2.03 3.65 -8.13
N ASN A 72 1.08 4.47 -8.59
CA ASN A 72 -0.14 3.99 -9.23
C ASN A 72 -0.11 4.47 -10.68
N PRO A 73 0.46 3.68 -11.61
CA PRO A 73 0.49 4.04 -13.03
C PRO A 73 -0.93 4.15 -13.60
N GLY A 74 -1.14 5.05 -14.56
CA GLY A 74 -2.42 5.19 -15.28
C GLY A 74 -3.53 5.93 -14.52
N TYR A 75 -3.32 6.36 -13.28
CA TYR A 75 -4.25 7.23 -12.56
C TYR A 75 -4.07 8.69 -12.95
N LEU A 76 -5.18 9.45 -12.99
CA LEU A 76 -5.16 10.87 -13.37
C LEU A 76 -4.33 11.70 -12.39
N GLY A 77 -3.53 12.63 -12.92
CA GLY A 77 -2.62 13.47 -12.12
C GLY A 77 -1.37 12.75 -11.62
N ARG A 78 -1.00 11.62 -12.23
CA ARG A 78 0.24 10.89 -11.94
C ARG A 78 1.24 11.04 -13.06
N ALA A 79 2.46 11.46 -12.73
CA ALA A 79 3.57 11.53 -13.67
C ALA A 79 4.24 10.16 -13.80
N GLU A 80 4.86 9.90 -14.95
CA GLU A 80 5.85 8.83 -15.02
C GLU A 80 7.12 9.25 -14.25
N LEU A 81 7.78 8.29 -13.62
CA LEU A 81 9.06 8.58 -12.98
C LEU A 81 10.14 8.85 -14.05
N PRO A 82 11.01 9.85 -13.84
CA PRO A 82 12.21 10.03 -14.65
C PRO A 82 13.07 8.75 -14.66
N GLU A 83 13.69 8.45 -15.80
CA GLU A 83 14.52 7.24 -15.95
C GLU A 83 15.70 7.24 -14.96
N SER A 84 16.30 8.41 -14.71
CA SER A 84 17.35 8.61 -13.71
C SER A 84 16.94 8.23 -12.29
N LEU A 85 15.64 8.30 -11.99
CA LEU A 85 15.10 7.92 -10.70
C LEU A 85 14.75 6.42 -10.68
N LYS A 86 14.16 5.89 -11.76
CA LYS A 86 13.81 4.46 -11.87
C LYS A 86 15.01 3.55 -11.62
N VAL A 87 16.18 3.90 -12.15
CA VAL A 87 17.42 3.12 -11.96
C VAL A 87 17.90 3.04 -10.50
N LEU A 88 17.42 3.91 -9.62
CA LEU A 88 17.77 3.91 -8.20
C LEU A 88 16.90 2.95 -7.37
N PHE A 89 15.80 2.46 -7.92
CA PHE A 89 14.85 1.58 -7.23
C PHE A 89 14.76 0.22 -7.91
N ARG A 90 14.41 -0.80 -7.12
CA ARG A 90 14.08 -2.13 -7.65
C ARG A 90 12.56 -2.21 -7.88
N PRO A 91 12.10 -2.53 -9.11
CA PRO A 91 10.68 -2.64 -9.37
C PRO A 91 10.09 -3.89 -8.70
N VAL A 92 8.91 -3.74 -8.13
CA VAL A 92 8.10 -4.84 -7.60
C VAL A 92 6.68 -4.68 -8.15
N THR A 93 6.17 -5.72 -8.78
CA THR A 93 4.83 -5.71 -9.37
C THR A 93 3.86 -6.46 -8.48
N VAL A 94 2.83 -5.76 -7.98
CA VAL A 94 1.76 -6.33 -7.14
C VAL A 94 0.41 -6.22 -7.87
N MET A 95 0.11 -7.17 -8.77
CA MET A 95 -1.07 -7.06 -9.64
C MET A 95 -2.38 -7.58 -9.02
N VAL A 96 -2.37 -8.79 -8.46
CA VAL A 96 -3.62 -9.45 -8.03
C VAL A 96 -3.45 -9.97 -6.60
N PRO A 97 -4.19 -9.41 -5.62
CA PRO A 97 -4.19 -9.93 -4.27
C PRO A 97 -4.98 -11.24 -4.18
N ASP A 98 -4.57 -12.14 -3.27
CA ASP A 98 -5.35 -13.32 -2.91
C ASP A 98 -6.51 -12.91 -1.99
N MET A 99 -7.61 -12.49 -2.61
CA MET A 99 -8.80 -12.01 -1.91
C MET A 99 -9.44 -13.08 -1.00
N PRO A 100 -9.64 -14.35 -1.42
CA PRO A 100 -10.15 -15.39 -0.53
C PRO A 100 -9.34 -15.55 0.75
N MET A 101 -8.01 -15.63 0.66
CA MET A 101 -7.13 -15.78 1.82
C MET A 101 -7.20 -14.56 2.75
N ILE A 102 -7.19 -13.35 2.18
CA ILE A 102 -7.29 -12.11 2.96
C ILE A 102 -8.64 -12.05 3.70
N MET A 103 -9.75 -12.32 3.00
CA MET A 103 -11.10 -12.32 3.59
C MET A 103 -11.24 -13.38 4.68
N GLU A 104 -10.68 -14.57 4.49
CA GLU A 104 -10.66 -15.64 5.50
C GLU A 104 -9.96 -15.19 6.78
N ASN A 105 -8.75 -14.67 6.67
CA ASN A 105 -7.99 -14.18 7.82
C ASN A 105 -8.69 -13.02 8.54
N MET A 106 -9.34 -12.13 7.79
CA MET A 106 -10.10 -11.02 8.37
C MET A 106 -11.34 -11.51 9.13
N LEU A 107 -12.09 -12.46 8.57
CA LEU A 107 -13.23 -13.07 9.25
C LEU A 107 -12.80 -13.81 10.52
N MET A 108 -11.69 -14.57 10.46
CA MET A 108 -11.12 -15.22 11.65
C MET A 108 -10.76 -14.21 12.73
N ALA A 109 -10.12 -13.09 12.36
CA ALA A 109 -9.77 -12.01 13.29
C ALA A 109 -11.01 -11.35 13.94
N GLU A 110 -12.15 -11.35 13.24
CA GLU A 110 -13.44 -10.86 13.75
C GLU A 110 -14.21 -11.91 14.59
N GLY A 111 -13.66 -13.12 14.76
CA GLY A 111 -14.22 -14.19 15.59
C GLY A 111 -15.14 -15.17 14.87
N TYR A 112 -15.11 -15.21 13.53
CA TYR A 112 -15.85 -16.19 12.75
C TYR A 112 -15.15 -17.55 12.74
N GLN A 113 -15.88 -18.61 13.09
CA GLN A 113 -15.38 -19.99 13.06
C GLN A 113 -15.51 -20.62 11.67
N SER A 114 -16.53 -20.25 10.90
CA SER A 114 -16.77 -20.75 9.55
C SER A 114 -16.13 -19.89 8.45
N ALA A 115 -15.11 -19.10 8.81
CA ALA A 115 -14.43 -18.13 7.95
C ALA A 115 -13.96 -18.71 6.61
N SER A 116 -13.41 -19.93 6.59
CA SER A 116 -12.90 -20.57 5.36
C SER A 116 -13.96 -20.81 4.29
N ILE A 117 -15.18 -21.19 4.71
CA ILE A 117 -16.29 -21.42 3.78
C ILE A 117 -16.93 -20.08 3.42
N LEU A 118 -17.08 -19.18 4.39
CA LEU A 118 -17.72 -17.88 4.19
C LEU A 118 -16.90 -16.95 3.30
N SER A 119 -15.57 -16.93 3.41
CA SER A 119 -14.68 -16.13 2.55
C SER A 119 -14.83 -16.52 1.08
N LYS A 120 -14.82 -17.82 0.78
CA LYS A 120 -15.02 -18.34 -0.59
C LYS A 120 -16.39 -17.96 -1.15
N LYS A 121 -17.44 -18.07 -0.34
CA LYS A 121 -18.81 -17.67 -0.74
C LYS A 121 -18.89 -16.17 -0.98
N PHE A 122 -18.34 -15.37 -0.08
CA PHE A 122 -18.34 -13.91 -0.18
C PHE A 122 -17.56 -13.43 -1.41
N PHE A 123 -16.34 -13.96 -1.62
CA PHE A 123 -15.53 -13.66 -2.80
C PHE A 123 -16.25 -14.05 -4.10
N THR A 124 -16.84 -15.25 -4.15
CA THR A 124 -17.60 -15.71 -5.32
C THR A 124 -18.77 -14.78 -5.61
N LEU A 125 -19.51 -14.35 -4.58
CA LEU A 125 -20.59 -13.37 -4.72
C LEU A 125 -20.07 -12.05 -5.30
N TYR A 126 -19.03 -11.45 -4.71
CA TYR A 126 -18.47 -10.18 -5.18
C TYR A 126 -17.99 -10.24 -6.63
N ARG A 127 -17.32 -11.34 -7.00
CA ARG A 127 -16.88 -11.56 -8.38
C ARG A 127 -18.07 -11.64 -9.34
N LEU A 128 -19.12 -12.38 -8.98
CA LEU A 128 -20.33 -12.47 -9.79
C LEU A 128 -21.06 -11.12 -9.90
N LEU A 129 -21.06 -10.31 -8.83
CA LEU A 129 -21.65 -8.97 -8.86
C LEU A 129 -20.88 -8.04 -9.80
N ASP A 130 -19.54 -8.08 -9.78
CA ASP A 130 -18.74 -7.31 -10.75
C ASP A 130 -19.00 -7.76 -12.20
N ASP A 131 -19.06 -9.08 -12.43
CA ASP A 131 -19.26 -9.64 -13.78
C ASP A 131 -20.66 -9.39 -14.34
N LEU A 132 -21.70 -9.44 -13.50
CA LEU A 132 -23.11 -9.49 -13.94
C LEU A 132 -23.87 -8.17 -13.78
N LEU A 133 -23.46 -7.28 -12.87
CA LEU A 133 -24.14 -5.99 -12.70
C LEU A 133 -23.75 -5.01 -13.81
N SER A 134 -24.59 -3.99 -14.00
CA SER A 134 -24.28 -2.90 -14.93
C SER A 134 -23.00 -2.18 -14.49
N LYS A 135 -22.17 -1.77 -15.45
CA LYS A 135 -20.94 -1.05 -15.16
C LYS A 135 -21.28 0.37 -14.73
N GLN A 136 -21.13 0.65 -13.44
CA GLN A 136 -21.35 1.97 -12.82
C GLN A 136 -20.06 2.46 -12.15
N LEU A 137 -19.78 3.76 -12.25
CA LEU A 137 -18.58 4.38 -11.67
C LEU A 137 -18.56 4.35 -10.13
N HIS A 138 -19.72 4.22 -9.49
CA HIS A 138 -19.86 4.24 -8.03
C HIS A 138 -19.83 2.83 -7.40
N TYR A 139 -19.75 1.76 -8.20
CA TYR A 139 -19.57 0.41 -7.68
C TYR A 139 -18.09 0.18 -7.36
N ASP A 140 -17.81 -0.23 -6.12
CA ASP A 140 -16.45 -0.56 -5.65
C ASP A 140 -16.44 -1.98 -5.06
N TRP A 141 -15.88 -2.91 -5.82
CA TRP A 141 -15.67 -4.31 -5.40
C TRP A 141 -14.27 -4.54 -4.82
N GLY A 142 -13.49 -3.47 -4.61
CA GLY A 142 -12.12 -3.52 -4.14
C GLY A 142 -11.98 -3.89 -2.67
N LEU A 143 -10.75 -4.25 -2.27
CA LEU A 143 -10.44 -4.73 -0.92
C LEU A 143 -10.83 -3.74 0.20
N ARG A 144 -10.84 -2.43 -0.09
CA ARG A 144 -11.25 -1.40 0.89
C ARG A 144 -12.75 -1.46 1.20
N ALA A 145 -13.59 -1.61 0.18
CA ALA A 145 -15.03 -1.81 0.35
C ALA A 145 -15.30 -3.12 1.09
N VAL A 146 -14.67 -4.22 0.64
CA VAL A 146 -14.74 -5.54 1.30
C VAL A 146 -14.38 -5.45 2.78
N LYS A 147 -13.26 -4.80 3.12
CA LYS A 147 -12.81 -4.64 4.51
C LYS A 147 -13.88 -4.00 5.39
N SER A 148 -14.57 -2.99 4.87
CA SER A 148 -15.61 -2.28 5.63
C SER A 148 -16.78 -3.20 5.97
N VAL A 149 -17.21 -4.04 5.02
CA VAL A 149 -18.26 -5.04 5.23
C VAL A 149 -17.83 -6.10 6.25
N LEU A 150 -16.61 -6.64 6.15
CA LEU A 150 -16.12 -7.68 7.07
C LEU A 150 -15.97 -7.16 8.50
N VAL A 151 -15.48 -5.94 8.69
CA VAL A 151 -15.39 -5.30 10.02
C VAL A 151 -16.79 -5.10 10.63
N GLN A 152 -17.78 -4.71 9.81
CA GLN A 152 -19.15 -4.60 10.30
C GLN A 152 -19.74 -5.97 10.66
N ALA A 153 -19.50 -6.99 9.84
CA ALA A 153 -19.92 -8.37 10.13
C ALA A 153 -19.35 -8.84 11.49
N GLY A 154 -18.09 -8.50 11.77
CA GLY A 154 -17.47 -8.73 13.08
C GLY A 154 -18.12 -8.01 14.25
N ARG A 155 -18.55 -6.75 14.06
CA ARG A 155 -19.34 -6.04 15.08
C ARG A 155 -20.66 -6.75 15.36
N PHE A 156 -21.36 -7.22 14.34
CA PHE A 156 -22.58 -8.01 14.53
C PHE A 156 -22.28 -9.33 15.24
N LYS A 157 -21.18 -10.02 14.91
CA LYS A 157 -20.78 -11.27 15.59
C LYS A 157 -20.52 -11.06 17.08
N ARG A 158 -19.88 -9.95 17.48
CA ARG A 158 -19.67 -9.63 18.90
C ARG A 158 -20.96 -9.24 19.63
N GLY A 159 -21.84 -8.51 18.97
CA GLY A 159 -23.12 -8.09 19.56
C GLY A 159 -24.15 -9.21 19.64
N GLU A 160 -24.06 -10.20 18.75
CA GLU A 160 -25.06 -11.26 18.59
C GLU A 160 -24.36 -12.64 18.42
N PRO A 161 -23.65 -13.14 19.46
CA PRO A 161 -22.74 -14.29 19.33
C PRO A 161 -23.42 -15.59 18.89
N ASP A 162 -24.67 -15.78 19.32
CA ASP A 162 -25.46 -17.00 19.09
C ASP A 162 -26.11 -17.03 17.70
N LYS A 163 -26.08 -15.91 16.96
CA LYS A 163 -26.68 -15.88 15.63
C LYS A 163 -25.80 -16.59 14.60
N PRO A 164 -26.41 -17.24 13.59
CA PRO A 164 -25.66 -17.88 12.52
C PRO A 164 -24.75 -16.89 11.79
N GLU A 165 -23.47 -17.23 11.70
CA GLU A 165 -22.43 -16.39 11.09
C GLU A 165 -22.76 -16.00 9.64
N SER A 166 -23.31 -16.94 8.86
CA SER A 166 -23.78 -16.68 7.49
C SER A 166 -24.86 -15.60 7.46
N GLY A 167 -25.82 -15.62 8.40
CA GLY A 167 -26.87 -14.61 8.51
C GLY A 167 -26.32 -13.24 8.88
N LEU A 168 -25.33 -13.18 9.78
CA LEU A 168 -24.67 -11.94 10.16
C LEU A 168 -23.88 -11.33 9.00
N LEU A 169 -23.18 -12.17 8.22
CA LEU A 169 -22.44 -11.71 7.04
C LEU A 169 -23.40 -11.22 5.94
N MET A 170 -24.51 -11.93 5.68
CA MET A 170 -25.55 -11.48 4.74
C MET A 170 -26.22 -10.18 5.18
N ARG A 171 -26.41 -9.97 6.48
CA ARG A 171 -26.91 -8.70 7.01
C ARG A 171 -25.90 -7.57 6.76
N ALA A 172 -24.62 -7.78 7.05
CA ALA A 172 -23.57 -6.80 6.78
C ALA A 172 -23.50 -6.44 5.30
N LEU A 173 -23.62 -7.44 4.41
CA LEU A 173 -23.70 -7.24 2.97
C LEU A 173 -24.88 -6.36 2.54
N ARG A 174 -26.08 -6.63 3.05
CA ARG A 174 -27.29 -5.87 2.73
C ARG A 174 -27.25 -4.45 3.28
N ASP A 175 -26.67 -4.25 4.46
CA ASP A 175 -26.66 -2.93 5.09
C ASP A 175 -25.59 -1.99 4.44
N PHE A 176 -24.66 -2.52 3.65
CA PHE A 176 -23.58 -1.78 2.98
C PHE A 176 -23.76 -1.58 1.46
N ASN A 177 -24.56 -2.42 0.80
CA ASN A 177 -24.82 -2.35 -0.65
C ASN A 177 -26.27 -1.94 -0.91
#